data_AF-A0A485NSX3-F1
#
_entry.id   AF-A0A485NSX3-F1
#
_cell.length_a   1.000
_cell.length_b   1.000
_cell.length_c   1.000
_cell.angle_alpha   90.00
_cell.angle_beta   90.00
_cell.angle_gamma   90.00
#
_symmetry.space_group_name_H-M   'P 1'
#
loop_
_entity.id
_entity.type
_entity.pdbx_description
1 polymer ?
#
loop_
_entity_poly.entity_id
_entity_poly.type
_entity_poly.pdbx_seq_one_letter_code
_entity_poly.pdbx_strand_id
1 'polypeptide(L)'
;MAAVLDLVTFLVVLKSACCAQPRPAQDKISPIINMQLDSRKKMLTWTYTRNVSDQECTIDTPTAYSATVDPQVTEDRTYVCTFPNSVLHRGANLTVNVTCDGDVFLQVLTFANPGREGSGAVNFSCLIYNVRFMNCSWAPGPAAPADVKYRLFWASRHEADAECVHYILGPTGTRVGCHFDQLGEPQRTDNYFFLVNGTSRETAIPFLDFTPFKAVQIEKYDPPRNITITYNRSHHIIRWEHPEIRFDLSSHMLYYELDIQTP
;
A
#
# COMPACT_ATOMS: atom_id res chain seq x y z
N MET A 1 12.82 -93.78 -47.16
CA MET A 1 12.55 -92.45 -47.74
C MET A 1 11.40 -91.86 -46.94
N ALA A 2 11.66 -90.99 -45.95
CA ALA A 2 12.04 -89.57 -46.07
C ALA A 2 10.83 -88.74 -46.54
N ALA A 3 10.46 -87.58 -45.99
CA ALA A 3 10.97 -86.69 -44.93
C ALA A 3 9.77 -85.77 -44.51
N VAL A 4 9.55 -85.44 -43.24
CA VAL A 4 9.97 -84.21 -42.53
C VAL A 4 9.84 -82.92 -43.36
N LEU A 5 9.04 -81.94 -42.91
CA LEU A 5 9.53 -80.61 -42.50
C LEU A 5 8.45 -79.72 -41.85
N ASP A 6 8.87 -79.11 -40.74
CA ASP A 6 8.23 -78.09 -39.89
C ASP A 6 7.98 -76.74 -40.56
N LEU A 7 7.04 -75.96 -39.99
CA LEU A 7 7.03 -74.49 -40.11
C LEU A 7 6.46 -73.77 -38.86
N VAL A 8 7.32 -73.62 -37.83
CA VAL A 8 7.81 -72.36 -37.21
C VAL A 8 6.82 -71.19 -36.85
N THR A 9 6.75 -70.91 -35.53
CA THR A 9 6.53 -69.61 -34.78
C THR A 9 5.21 -68.81 -34.94
N PHE A 10 4.61 -68.22 -33.90
CA PHE A 10 5.16 -67.22 -32.95
C PHE A 10 4.54 -67.33 -31.54
N LEU A 11 5.39 -67.42 -30.51
CA LEU A 11 5.02 -67.08 -29.13
C LEU A 11 5.39 -65.61 -28.90
N VAL A 12 4.38 -64.75 -28.79
CA VAL A 12 4.56 -63.35 -28.37
C VAL A 12 4.81 -63.34 -26.86
N VAL A 13 6.04 -63.05 -26.46
CA VAL A 13 6.39 -62.79 -25.06
C VAL A 13 5.94 -61.37 -24.71
N LEU A 14 4.79 -61.26 -24.06
CA LEU A 14 4.39 -60.03 -23.36
C LEU A 14 5.32 -59.85 -22.15
N LYS A 15 6.35 -59.01 -22.31
CA LYS A 15 7.14 -58.51 -21.18
C LYS A 15 6.20 -57.74 -20.25
N SER A 16 5.88 -58.34 -19.10
CA SER A 16 5.26 -57.68 -17.97
C SER A 16 6.17 -56.53 -17.53
N ALA A 17 5.84 -55.31 -17.95
CA ALA A 17 6.43 -54.11 -17.41
C ALA A 17 6.07 -54.04 -15.92
N CYS A 18 7.09 -54.12 -15.06
CA CYS A 18 6.95 -53.78 -13.65
C CYS A 18 6.29 -52.41 -13.55
N CYS A 19 5.02 -52.40 -13.13
CA CYS A 19 4.40 -51.21 -12.59
C CYS A 19 5.14 -50.88 -11.29
N ALA A 20 6.13 -49.99 -11.38
CA ALA A 20 6.60 -49.28 -10.20
C ALA A 20 5.37 -48.51 -9.66
N GLN A 21 4.87 -48.94 -8.50
CA GLN A 21 3.82 -48.22 -7.81
C GLN A 21 4.29 -46.77 -7.62
N PRO A 22 3.45 -45.76 -7.92
CA PRO A 22 3.74 -44.40 -7.51
C PRO A 22 3.89 -44.44 -5.99
N ARG A 23 5.06 -44.03 -5.48
CA ARG A 23 5.19 -43.74 -4.05
C ARG A 23 4.09 -42.74 -3.71
N PRO A 24 3.33 -42.95 -2.62
CA PRO A 24 2.40 -41.93 -2.17
C PRO A 24 3.18 -40.63 -2.01
N ALA A 25 2.66 -39.55 -2.58
CA ALA A 25 3.20 -38.22 -2.37
C ALA A 25 3.28 -38.04 -0.84
N GLN A 26 4.50 -38.06 -0.29
CA GLN A 26 4.72 -37.63 1.08
C GLN A 26 4.17 -36.21 1.12
N ASP A 27 3.15 -35.96 1.93
CA ASP A 27 2.69 -34.61 2.21
C ASP A 27 3.89 -33.85 2.77
N LYS A 28 4.56 -33.09 1.89
CA LYS A 28 5.75 -32.34 2.27
C LYS A 28 5.25 -31.20 3.15
N ILE A 29 5.48 -31.33 4.45
CA ILE A 29 5.09 -30.33 5.44
C ILE A 29 5.81 -29.02 5.11
N SER A 30 5.08 -27.91 4.97
CA SER A 30 5.65 -26.59 4.70
C SER A 30 6.69 -26.20 5.76
N PRO A 31 7.88 -25.68 5.37
CA PRO A 31 8.88 -25.23 6.33
C PRO A 31 8.50 -23.89 6.99
N ILE A 32 7.53 -23.16 6.42
CA ILE A 32 7.10 -21.82 6.84
C ILE A 32 6.18 -21.92 8.06
N ILE A 33 6.52 -21.24 9.14
CA ILE A 33 5.72 -21.18 10.38
C ILE A 33 5.62 -19.76 10.91
N ASN A 34 4.66 -19.52 11.82
CA ASN A 34 4.45 -18.24 12.49
C ASN A 34 4.29 -17.03 11.54
N MET A 35 3.69 -17.27 10.37
CA MET A 35 3.42 -16.21 9.40
C MET A 35 2.38 -15.23 9.95
N GLN A 36 2.76 -13.96 10.11
CA GLN A 36 1.93 -12.91 10.71
C GLN A 36 2.09 -11.59 9.98
N LEU A 37 1.01 -10.81 9.91
CA LEU A 37 1.00 -9.48 9.30
C LEU A 37 0.78 -8.40 10.38
N ASP A 38 1.74 -7.51 10.52
CA ASP A 38 1.53 -6.20 11.15
C ASP A 38 0.98 -5.26 10.07
N SER A 39 -0.35 -5.11 10.03
CA SER A 39 -1.05 -4.29 9.04
C SER A 39 -0.74 -2.80 9.17
N ARG A 40 -0.38 -2.32 10.36
CA ARG A 40 -0.02 -0.91 10.58
C ARG A 40 1.35 -0.60 9.98
N LYS A 41 2.33 -1.49 10.16
CA LYS A 41 3.66 -1.36 9.56
C LYS A 41 3.74 -1.88 8.13
N LYS A 42 2.67 -2.51 7.64
CA LYS A 42 2.61 -3.24 6.36
C LYS A 42 3.77 -4.24 6.25
N MET A 43 3.98 -4.97 7.34
CA MET A 43 5.16 -5.79 7.58
C MET A 43 4.72 -7.24 7.84
N LEU A 44 5.17 -8.14 6.98
CA LEU A 44 4.96 -9.58 7.10
C LEU A 44 6.17 -10.21 7.78
N THR A 45 5.93 -11.06 8.77
CA THR A 45 6.97 -11.79 9.49
C THR A 45 6.69 -13.28 9.54
N TRP A 46 7.73 -14.10 9.52
CA TRP A 46 7.64 -15.55 9.65
C TRP A 46 8.98 -16.16 10.07
N THR A 47 8.98 -17.45 10.42
CA THR A 47 10.20 -18.23 10.67
C THR A 47 10.17 -19.55 9.89
N TYR A 48 11.32 -20.19 9.79
CA TYR A 48 11.44 -21.51 9.16
C TYR A 48 11.78 -22.60 10.16
N THR A 49 11.24 -23.79 9.95
CA THR A 49 11.62 -25.02 10.68
C THR A 49 12.88 -25.69 10.11
N ARG A 50 13.23 -25.37 8.86
CA ARG A 50 14.32 -25.96 8.08
C ARG A 50 15.08 -24.87 7.33
N ASN A 51 16.29 -25.17 6.86
CA ASN A 51 17.06 -24.24 6.04
C ASN A 51 16.43 -24.10 4.66
N VAL A 52 16.36 -22.86 4.17
CA VAL A 52 15.77 -22.48 2.88
C VAL A 52 16.88 -21.97 1.97
N SER A 53 16.88 -22.36 0.70
CA SER A 53 17.87 -21.92 -0.30
C SER A 53 17.45 -20.66 -1.03
N ASP A 54 16.19 -20.58 -1.43
CA ASP A 54 15.60 -19.45 -2.17
C ASP A 54 14.28 -19.05 -1.53
N GLN A 55 13.99 -17.75 -1.56
CA GLN A 55 12.82 -17.20 -0.90
C GLN A 55 12.42 -15.87 -1.51
N GLU A 56 11.12 -15.67 -1.65
CA GLU A 56 10.52 -14.40 -2.03
C GLU A 56 9.19 -14.24 -1.29
N CYS A 57 8.80 -12.99 -1.08
CA CYS A 57 7.51 -12.65 -0.52
C CYS A 57 6.78 -11.72 -1.49
N THR A 58 5.50 -12.00 -1.72
CA THR A 58 4.66 -11.25 -2.63
C THR A 58 3.43 -10.76 -1.90
N ILE A 59 2.99 -9.54 -2.19
CA ILE A 59 1.69 -9.03 -1.77
C ILE A 59 0.84 -8.72 -2.99
N ASP A 60 -0.39 -9.22 -2.99
CA ASP A 60 -1.40 -8.96 -4.00
C ASP A 60 -2.60 -8.25 -3.36
N THR A 61 -2.97 -7.09 -3.89
CA THR A 61 -4.13 -6.31 -3.42
C THR A 61 -5.20 -6.21 -4.52
N PRO A 62 -6.50 -6.06 -4.18
CA PRO A 62 -7.60 -6.10 -5.15
C PRO A 62 -7.52 -5.10 -6.31
N THR A 63 -6.71 -4.05 -6.23
CA THR A 63 -6.52 -3.06 -7.31
C THR A 63 -5.40 -3.43 -8.30
N ALA A 64 -5.09 -4.72 -8.43
CA ALA A 64 -4.02 -5.27 -9.28
C ALA A 64 -2.61 -4.74 -8.96
N TYR A 65 -2.40 -4.16 -7.78
CA TYR A 65 -1.05 -3.91 -7.28
C TYR A 65 -0.51 -5.21 -6.72
N SER A 66 0.58 -5.66 -7.34
CA SER A 66 1.39 -6.79 -6.89
C SER A 66 2.83 -6.30 -6.70
N ALA A 67 3.46 -6.74 -5.61
CA ALA A 67 4.86 -6.43 -5.35
C ALA A 67 5.56 -7.63 -4.73
N THR A 68 6.71 -7.97 -5.30
CA THR A 68 7.61 -9.02 -4.81
C THR A 68 8.87 -8.38 -4.24
N VAL A 69 9.30 -8.84 -3.07
CA VAL A 69 10.45 -8.30 -2.34
C VAL A 69 11.30 -9.46 -1.81
N ASP A 70 12.61 -9.26 -1.77
CA ASP A 70 13.51 -10.19 -1.11
C ASP A 70 13.45 -9.99 0.42
N PRO A 71 13.18 -11.04 1.20
CA PRO A 71 13.05 -10.94 2.64
C PRO A 71 14.35 -10.53 3.33
N GLN A 72 14.21 -9.67 4.34
CA GLN A 72 15.28 -9.30 5.26
C GLN A 72 15.26 -10.24 6.46
N VAL A 73 16.43 -10.46 7.09
CA VAL A 73 16.57 -11.35 8.24
C VAL A 73 17.02 -10.55 9.45
N THR A 74 16.31 -10.71 10.56
CA THR A 74 16.66 -10.11 11.85
C THR A 74 17.58 -11.03 12.65
N GLU A 75 18.20 -10.49 13.71
CA GLU A 75 19.19 -11.22 14.53
C GLU A 75 18.63 -12.50 15.18
N ASP A 76 17.34 -12.51 15.49
CA ASP A 76 16.59 -13.65 16.05
C ASP A 76 16.15 -14.69 15.00
N ARG A 77 16.62 -14.55 13.74
CA ARG A 77 16.24 -15.40 12.59
C ARG A 77 14.77 -15.29 12.19
N THR A 78 14.13 -14.16 12.50
CA THR A 78 12.83 -13.81 11.94
C THR A 78 13.03 -13.22 10.54
N TYR A 79 12.22 -13.68 9.59
CA TYR A 79 12.22 -13.18 8.22
C TYR A 79 11.14 -12.12 8.09
N VAL A 80 11.46 -11.04 7.36
CA VAL A 80 10.64 -9.83 7.31
C VAL A 80 10.53 -9.31 5.88
N CYS A 81 9.31 -8.97 5.48
CA CYS A 81 9.03 -8.20 4.27
C CYS A 81 8.16 -6.99 4.57
N THR A 82 8.51 -5.85 4.00
CA THR A 82 7.77 -4.60 4.20
C THR A 82 7.25 -4.07 2.87
N PHE A 83 5.96 -3.74 2.83
CA PHE A 83 5.26 -3.30 1.62
C PHE A 83 4.71 -1.88 1.79
N PRO A 84 5.57 -0.84 1.85
CA PRO A 84 5.16 0.52 2.25
C PRO A 84 4.10 1.13 1.32
N ASN A 85 4.11 0.74 0.04
CA ASN A 85 3.22 1.26 -0.99
C ASN A 85 1.92 0.44 -1.15
N SER A 86 1.76 -0.68 -0.45
CA SER A 86 0.55 -1.50 -0.53
C SER A 86 -0.64 -0.83 0.17
N VAL A 87 -1.86 -1.12 -0.26
CA VAL A 87 -3.10 -0.59 0.34
C VAL A 87 -3.86 -1.76 0.94
N LEU A 88 -3.86 -1.85 2.28
CA LEU A 88 -4.38 -3.01 2.99
C LEU A 88 -5.85 -2.89 3.37
N HIS A 89 -6.44 -1.70 3.42
CA HIS A 89 -7.82 -1.54 3.88
C HIS A 89 -8.87 -2.27 3.02
N ARG A 90 -8.48 -2.66 1.79
CA ARG A 90 -9.31 -3.42 0.84
C ARG A 90 -9.09 -4.93 0.92
N GLY A 91 -8.21 -5.38 1.82
CA GLY A 91 -7.72 -6.74 1.89
C GLY A 91 -6.48 -6.97 1.03
N ALA A 92 -5.78 -8.06 1.30
CA ALA A 92 -4.57 -8.46 0.59
C ALA A 92 -4.36 -9.97 0.70
N ASN A 93 -3.68 -10.56 -0.28
CA ASN A 93 -3.10 -11.89 -0.16
C ASN A 93 -1.58 -11.74 -0.09
N LEU A 94 -0.99 -12.28 0.96
CA LEU A 94 0.46 -12.31 1.14
C LEU A 94 0.95 -13.73 0.90
N THR A 95 1.89 -13.88 -0.01
CA THR A 95 2.43 -15.17 -0.43
C THR A 95 3.90 -15.22 -0.07
N VAL A 96 4.32 -16.27 0.64
CA VAL A 96 5.74 -16.60 0.84
C VAL A 96 6.03 -17.86 0.04
N ASN A 97 6.94 -17.72 -0.92
CA ASN A 97 7.38 -18.80 -1.80
C ASN A 97 8.84 -19.12 -1.47
N VAL A 98 9.13 -20.39 -1.17
CA VAL A 98 10.44 -20.83 -0.70
C VAL A 98 10.86 -22.16 -1.29
N THR A 99 12.16 -22.33 -1.49
CA THR A 99 12.77 -23.60 -1.88
C THR A 99 13.50 -24.22 -0.68
N CYS A 100 13.12 -25.44 -0.31
CA CYS A 100 13.73 -26.21 0.79
C CYS A 100 13.98 -27.63 0.32
N ASP A 101 15.22 -28.12 0.44
CA ASP A 101 15.63 -29.47 0.01
C ASP A 101 15.28 -29.82 -1.46
N GLY A 102 15.27 -28.80 -2.33
CA GLY A 102 14.91 -28.95 -3.76
C GLY A 102 13.40 -28.91 -4.05
N ASP A 103 12.57 -28.74 -3.02
CA ASP A 103 11.13 -28.61 -3.14
C ASP A 103 10.65 -27.18 -2.94
N VAL A 104 9.65 -26.78 -3.73
CA VAL A 104 9.02 -25.47 -3.66
C VAL A 104 7.80 -25.53 -2.75
N PHE A 105 7.74 -24.63 -1.77
CA PHE A 105 6.63 -24.48 -0.85
C PHE A 105 6.04 -23.08 -0.97
N LEU A 106 4.71 -23.02 -1.04
CA LEU A 106 3.97 -21.77 -1.14
C LEU A 106 2.98 -21.68 0.02
N GLN A 107 3.09 -20.62 0.82
CA GLN A 107 2.16 -20.32 1.90
C GLN A 107 1.48 -18.99 1.63
N VAL A 108 0.14 -18.98 1.73
CA VAL A 108 -0.67 -17.76 1.58
C VAL A 108 -1.28 -17.37 2.91
N LEU A 109 -1.20 -16.08 3.24
CA LEU A 109 -1.94 -15.43 4.30
C LEU A 109 -2.90 -14.42 3.67
N THR A 110 -4.20 -14.70 3.77
CA THR A 110 -5.25 -13.77 3.34
C THR A 110 -5.57 -12.80 4.47
N PHE A 111 -5.39 -11.51 4.20
CA PHE A 111 -5.76 -10.42 5.09
C PHE A 111 -7.08 -9.81 4.64
N ALA A 112 -8.04 -9.78 5.57
CA ALA A 112 -9.26 -8.99 5.44
C ALA A 112 -9.27 -7.91 6.51
N ASN A 113 -9.63 -6.68 6.12
CA ASN A 113 -9.74 -5.57 7.06
C ASN A 113 -10.98 -5.78 7.96
N PRO A 114 -10.80 -6.05 9.26
CA PRO A 114 -11.91 -6.44 10.11
C PRO A 114 -12.85 -5.26 10.39
N GLY A 115 -14.14 -5.52 10.37
CA GLY A 115 -15.17 -4.56 10.75
C GLY A 115 -16.38 -4.59 9.82
N ARG A 116 -17.40 -3.80 10.18
CA ARG A 116 -18.62 -3.71 9.38
C ARG A 116 -18.32 -2.99 8.07
N GLU A 117 -18.66 -3.59 6.94
CA GLU A 117 -18.50 -2.97 5.63
C GLU A 117 -19.21 -1.60 5.58
N GLY A 118 -18.55 -0.60 5.02
CA GLY A 118 -19.06 0.77 4.94
C GLY A 118 -19.07 1.55 6.26
N SER A 119 -18.52 1.03 7.36
CA SER A 119 -18.40 1.77 8.64
C SER A 119 -17.08 2.53 8.81
N GLY A 120 -16.05 2.18 8.03
CA GLY A 120 -14.78 2.89 7.99
C GLY A 120 -14.91 4.32 7.47
N ALA A 121 -13.89 5.15 7.71
CA ALA A 121 -13.87 6.49 7.15
C ALA A 121 -13.88 6.45 5.60
N VAL A 122 -14.40 7.50 4.97
CA VAL A 122 -14.46 7.64 3.50
C VAL A 122 -14.08 9.06 3.08
N ASN A 123 -13.82 9.27 1.79
CA ASN A 123 -13.50 10.57 1.19
C ASN A 123 -12.32 11.28 1.88
N PHE A 124 -11.30 10.51 2.25
CA PHE A 124 -10.10 11.09 2.84
C PHE A 124 -9.33 11.93 1.82
N SER A 125 -8.94 13.13 2.24
CA SER A 125 -8.05 14.00 1.46
C SER A 125 -7.18 14.81 2.40
N CYS A 126 -5.99 15.20 1.92
CA CYS A 126 -5.11 16.13 2.61
C CYS A 126 -4.71 17.25 1.68
N LEU A 127 -4.50 18.43 2.24
CA LEU A 127 -4.13 19.65 1.53
C LEU A 127 -3.13 20.45 2.37
N ILE A 128 -1.96 20.73 1.80
CA ILE A 128 -0.99 21.68 2.33
C ILE A 128 -1.39 23.07 1.84
N TYR A 129 -1.40 24.07 2.71
CA TYR A 129 -1.77 25.45 2.37
C TYR A 129 -0.97 26.46 3.20
N ASN A 130 -0.88 27.70 2.69
CA ASN A 130 -0.06 28.77 3.25
C ASN A 130 1.35 28.29 3.64
N VAL A 131 1.98 27.47 2.77
CA VAL A 131 3.37 26.98 2.87
C VAL A 131 3.68 26.01 4.03
N ARG A 132 2.99 26.09 5.17
CA ARG A 132 3.35 25.36 6.40
C ARG A 132 2.23 24.53 7.03
N PHE A 133 0.98 24.82 6.69
CA PHE A 133 -0.16 24.16 7.30
C PHE A 133 -0.60 22.98 6.45
N MET A 134 -1.17 21.96 7.10
CA MET A 134 -1.85 20.88 6.40
C MET A 134 -3.18 20.58 7.07
N ASN A 135 -4.22 20.39 6.27
CA ASN A 135 -5.48 19.85 6.72
C ASN A 135 -5.73 18.53 6.03
N CYS A 136 -6.05 17.51 6.83
CA CYS A 136 -6.64 16.27 6.34
C CYS A 136 -8.10 16.23 6.76
N SER A 137 -8.97 15.71 5.89
CA SER A 137 -10.40 15.60 6.15
C SER A 137 -10.91 14.24 5.70
N TRP A 138 -11.97 13.76 6.33
CA TRP A 138 -12.70 12.54 5.96
C TRP A 138 -14.15 12.64 6.43
N ALA A 139 -15.01 11.79 5.87
CA ALA A 139 -16.37 11.60 6.34
C ALA A 139 -16.50 10.27 7.09
N PRO A 140 -17.40 10.16 8.08
CA PRO A 140 -17.82 8.88 8.59
C PRO A 140 -18.40 8.00 7.48
N GLY A 141 -18.16 6.70 7.57
CA GLY A 141 -18.76 5.76 6.62
C GLY A 141 -20.29 5.74 6.71
N PRO A 142 -20.99 5.43 5.60
CA PRO A 142 -22.46 5.42 5.57
C PRO A 142 -23.09 4.41 6.55
N ALA A 143 -22.36 3.36 6.95
CA ALA A 143 -22.79 2.37 7.93
C ALA A 143 -22.07 2.52 9.28
N ALA A 144 -21.41 3.65 9.52
CA ALA A 144 -20.70 3.91 10.77
C ALA A 144 -21.71 4.09 11.92
N PRO A 145 -21.47 3.46 13.09
CA PRO A 145 -22.32 3.66 14.26
C PRO A 145 -22.15 5.08 14.82
N ALA A 146 -23.15 5.57 15.55
CA ALA A 146 -23.16 6.93 16.08
C ALA A 146 -22.03 7.20 17.09
N ASP A 147 -21.54 6.15 17.77
CA ASP A 147 -20.47 6.23 18.75
C ASP A 147 -19.06 6.13 18.15
N VAL A 148 -18.92 6.09 16.81
CA VAL A 148 -17.64 5.92 16.13
C VAL A 148 -16.64 7.02 16.51
N LYS A 149 -15.40 6.61 16.80
CA LYS A 149 -14.28 7.50 17.07
C LYS A 149 -13.13 7.20 16.14
N TYR A 150 -12.83 8.15 15.27
CA TYR A 150 -11.71 8.08 14.34
C TYR A 150 -10.41 8.59 14.98
N ARG A 151 -9.29 8.00 14.56
CA ARG A 151 -7.93 8.42 14.91
C ARG A 151 -7.08 8.43 13.65
N LEU A 152 -6.41 9.55 13.38
CA LEU A 152 -5.49 9.67 12.26
C LEU A 152 -4.07 9.43 12.77
N PHE A 153 -3.37 8.50 12.14
CA PHE A 153 -1.94 8.30 12.27
C PHE A 153 -1.26 8.71 10.97
N TRP A 154 -0.07 9.28 11.10
CA TRP A 154 0.70 9.74 9.96
C TRP A 154 2.19 9.48 10.19
N ALA A 155 2.93 9.35 9.10
CA ALA A 155 4.38 9.23 9.12
C ALA A 155 4.96 9.89 7.87
N SER A 156 6.25 10.22 7.92
CA SER A 156 7.02 10.64 6.75
C SER A 156 8.34 9.90 6.71
N ARG A 157 9.20 10.20 5.74
CA ARG A 157 10.57 9.65 5.72
C ARG A 157 11.43 10.15 6.87
N HIS A 158 11.12 11.33 7.40
CA HIS A 158 11.93 12.03 8.41
C HIS A 158 11.30 12.01 9.79
N GLU A 159 10.02 11.64 9.88
CA GLU A 159 9.23 11.66 11.10
C GLU A 159 8.63 10.29 11.36
N ALA A 160 8.81 9.81 12.59
CA ALA A 160 8.23 8.57 13.05
C ALA A 160 6.69 8.62 13.04
N ASP A 161 6.06 7.45 13.06
CA ASP A 161 4.61 7.31 13.16
C ASP A 161 4.07 8.05 14.40
N ALA A 162 3.18 9.01 14.16
CA ALA A 162 2.57 9.86 15.17
C ALA A 162 1.05 9.95 14.98
N GLU A 163 0.31 10.12 16.09
CA GLU A 163 -1.11 10.44 16.03
C GLU A 163 -1.32 11.94 15.80
N CYS A 164 -2.38 12.29 15.09
CA CYS A 164 -2.88 13.65 15.02
C CYS A 164 -3.14 14.25 16.42
N VAL A 165 -2.65 15.47 16.63
CA VAL A 165 -2.83 16.21 17.89
C VAL A 165 -4.05 17.16 17.82
N HIS A 166 -4.25 17.83 16.68
CA HIS A 166 -5.30 18.85 16.51
C HIS A 166 -6.42 18.34 15.61
N TYR A 167 -7.37 17.61 16.19
CA TYR A 167 -8.52 17.10 15.45
C TYR A 167 -9.54 18.19 15.10
N ILE A 168 -10.06 18.12 13.88
CA ILE A 168 -11.22 18.88 13.42
C ILE A 168 -12.48 18.08 13.76
N LEU A 169 -13.43 18.70 14.44
CA LEU A 169 -14.68 18.07 14.86
C LEU A 169 -15.82 18.44 13.91
N GLY A 170 -16.64 17.46 13.58
CA GLY A 170 -17.88 17.65 12.82
C GLY A 170 -19.02 18.14 13.72
N PRO A 171 -20.20 18.39 13.14
CA PRO A 171 -21.37 18.92 13.87
C PRO A 171 -21.81 18.05 15.07
N THR A 172 -21.56 16.75 15.00
CA THR A 172 -21.91 15.76 16.04
C THR A 172 -20.80 15.55 17.07
N GLY A 173 -19.69 16.30 16.99
CA GLY A 173 -18.51 16.10 17.82
C GLY A 173 -17.60 14.94 17.39
N THR A 174 -17.93 14.26 16.28
CA THR A 174 -17.09 13.22 15.69
C THR A 174 -15.84 13.83 15.07
N ARG A 175 -14.69 13.17 15.18
CA ARG A 175 -13.45 13.59 14.51
C ARG A 175 -13.57 13.34 13.00
N VAL A 176 -13.49 14.40 12.21
CA VAL A 176 -13.66 14.39 10.73
C VAL A 176 -12.48 15.02 10.00
N GLY A 177 -11.43 15.37 10.73
CA GLY A 177 -10.22 15.90 10.14
C GLY A 177 -9.09 16.06 11.15
N CYS A 178 -7.93 16.46 10.64
CA CYS A 178 -6.75 16.80 11.41
C CYS A 178 -6.13 18.06 10.83
N HIS A 179 -5.73 18.97 11.72
CA HIS A 179 -4.91 20.13 11.41
C HIS A 179 -3.46 19.90 11.87
N PHE A 180 -2.51 20.33 11.04
CA PHE A 180 -1.09 20.36 11.35
C PHE A 180 -0.62 21.81 11.28
N ASP A 181 -0.22 22.37 12.42
CA ASP A 181 0.23 23.76 12.54
C ASP A 181 1.59 24.01 11.87
N GLN A 182 2.44 22.98 11.89
CA GLN A 182 3.77 23.04 11.30
C GLN A 182 4.15 21.67 10.76
N LEU A 183 4.67 21.67 9.54
CA LEU A 183 5.34 20.54 8.93
C LEU A 183 6.86 20.72 9.06
N GLY A 184 7.63 19.62 9.05
CA GLY A 184 9.10 19.66 9.03
C GLY A 184 9.67 20.43 7.83
N GLU A 185 11.00 20.47 7.68
CA GLU A 185 11.63 21.13 6.53
C GLU A 185 11.19 20.48 5.20
N PRO A 186 10.80 21.27 4.18
CA PRO A 186 10.23 20.73 2.95
C PRO A 186 11.29 20.04 2.09
N GLN A 187 11.06 18.77 1.74
CA GLN A 187 11.84 18.08 0.73
C GLN A 187 10.95 17.68 -0.45
N ARG A 188 11.43 17.92 -1.67
CA ARG A 188 10.67 17.60 -2.90
C ARG A 188 10.28 16.12 -3.01
N THR A 189 11.02 15.23 -2.35
CA THR A 189 10.81 13.77 -2.33
C THR A 189 9.98 13.30 -1.15
N ASP A 190 9.42 14.22 -0.36
CA ASP A 190 8.60 13.89 0.79
C ASP A 190 7.33 13.16 0.36
N ASN A 191 7.07 12.08 1.08
CA ASN A 191 5.85 11.33 0.99
C ASN A 191 5.25 11.21 2.39
N TYR A 192 3.95 11.47 2.49
CA TYR A 192 3.20 11.28 3.72
C TYR A 192 2.41 9.98 3.67
N PHE A 193 2.54 9.19 4.73
CA PHE A 193 1.77 7.99 4.94
C PHE A 193 0.64 8.34 5.90
N PHE A 194 -0.59 7.93 5.59
CA PHE A 194 -1.75 8.18 6.44
C PHE A 194 -2.52 6.89 6.69
N LEU A 195 -3.01 6.75 7.92
CA LEU A 195 -3.87 5.66 8.37
C LEU A 195 -4.98 6.24 9.25
N VAL A 196 -6.23 6.08 8.86
CA VAL A 196 -7.39 6.43 9.69
C VAL A 196 -7.95 5.17 10.33
N ASN A 197 -7.77 5.03 11.64
CA ASN A 197 -8.40 3.98 12.44
C ASN A 197 -9.76 4.44 12.96
N GLY A 198 -10.67 3.48 13.17
CA GLY A 198 -11.94 3.71 13.83
C GLY A 198 -12.13 2.76 15.02
N THR A 199 -12.87 3.22 16.02
CA THR A 199 -13.29 2.40 17.16
C THR A 199 -14.75 2.68 17.48
N SER A 200 -15.49 1.65 17.88
CA SER A 200 -16.87 1.72 18.35
C SER A 200 -17.09 0.59 19.37
N ARG A 201 -18.05 0.77 20.26
CA ARG A 201 -18.48 -0.27 21.21
C ARG A 201 -19.39 -1.31 20.55
N GLU A 202 -20.04 -0.95 19.44
CA GLU A 202 -21.02 -1.79 18.76
C GLU A 202 -20.37 -2.77 17.78
N THR A 203 -19.37 -2.30 17.03
CA THR A 203 -18.71 -3.10 15.99
C THR A 203 -17.26 -2.67 15.80
N ALA A 204 -16.42 -3.62 15.33
CA ALA A 204 -15.14 -3.26 14.76
C ALA A 204 -15.34 -2.34 13.54
N ILE A 205 -14.44 -1.38 13.38
CA ILE A 205 -14.46 -0.39 12.31
C ILE A 205 -13.20 -0.61 11.45
N PRO A 206 -13.36 -0.88 10.14
CA PRO A 206 -12.22 -1.07 9.26
C PRO A 206 -11.41 0.23 9.18
N PHE A 207 -10.09 0.10 9.21
CA PHE A 207 -9.21 1.25 9.00
C PHE A 207 -9.17 1.65 7.52
N LEU A 208 -8.64 2.83 7.25
CA LEU A 208 -8.43 3.33 5.90
C LEU A 208 -6.96 3.72 5.73
N ASP A 209 -6.31 3.19 4.70
CA ASP A 209 -4.91 3.46 4.37
C ASP A 209 -4.73 3.80 2.89
N PHE A 210 -3.55 4.32 2.54
CA PHE A 210 -3.29 4.81 1.20
C PHE A 210 -1.88 4.47 0.73
N THR A 211 -1.71 4.55 -0.59
CA THR A 211 -0.40 4.79 -1.18
C THR A 211 0.14 6.12 -0.67
N PRO A 212 1.46 6.30 -0.54
CA PRO A 212 2.02 7.51 0.04
C PRO A 212 1.66 8.76 -0.78
N PHE A 213 1.24 9.81 -0.10
CA PHE A 213 0.87 11.09 -0.72
C PHE A 213 2.15 11.85 -1.04
N LYS A 214 2.40 12.13 -2.31
CA LYS A 214 3.51 12.98 -2.73
C LYS A 214 3.23 14.40 -2.27
N ALA A 215 4.09 14.94 -1.41
CA ALA A 215 3.83 16.22 -0.76
C ALA A 215 3.62 17.37 -1.77
N VAL A 216 4.40 17.37 -2.86
CA VAL A 216 4.29 18.34 -3.97
C VAL A 216 2.94 18.29 -4.72
N GLN A 217 2.20 17.18 -4.65
CA GLN A 217 0.92 17.02 -5.35
C GLN A 217 -0.29 17.44 -4.51
N ILE A 218 -0.08 17.66 -3.21
CA ILE A 218 -1.14 18.04 -2.28
C ILE A 218 -0.97 19.47 -1.75
N GLU A 219 -0.01 20.22 -2.28
CA GLU A 219 0.11 21.64 -2.01
C GLU A 219 -0.89 22.44 -2.83
N LYS A 220 -1.67 23.27 -2.14
CA LYS A 220 -2.44 24.34 -2.74
C LYS A 220 -1.58 25.59 -2.77
N TYR A 221 -1.24 26.05 -3.96
CA TYR A 221 -0.56 27.33 -4.14
C TYR A 221 -1.50 28.49 -3.84
N ASP A 222 -0.94 29.50 -3.19
CA ASP A 222 -1.60 30.79 -3.05
C ASP A 222 -1.65 31.53 -4.40
N PRO A 223 -2.52 32.55 -4.54
CA PRO A 223 -2.54 33.38 -5.74
C PRO A 223 -1.20 34.09 -5.98
N PRO A 224 -0.91 34.48 -7.24
CA PRO A 224 0.25 35.31 -7.56
C PRO A 224 0.27 36.60 -6.75
N ARG A 225 1.47 37.04 -6.36
CA ARG A 225 1.66 38.24 -5.54
C ARG A 225 1.90 39.46 -6.42
N ASN A 226 1.67 40.65 -5.87
CA ASN A 226 2.06 41.94 -6.48
C ASN A 226 1.64 42.09 -7.96
N ILE A 227 0.36 41.81 -8.25
CA ILE A 227 -0.20 42.02 -9.59
C ILE A 227 -0.20 43.53 -9.87
N THR A 228 0.56 43.95 -10.88
CA THR A 228 0.69 45.34 -11.28
C THR A 228 0.32 45.50 -12.75
N ILE A 229 -0.36 46.59 -13.07
CA ILE A 229 -0.73 46.95 -14.44
C ILE A 229 -0.12 48.31 -14.73
N THR A 230 0.71 48.37 -15.77
CA THR A 230 1.34 49.62 -16.20
C THR A 230 0.93 49.93 -17.64
N TYR A 231 0.58 51.17 -17.91
CA TYR A 231 0.22 51.63 -19.25
C TYR A 231 1.44 52.26 -19.92
N ASN A 232 1.84 51.73 -21.07
CA ASN A 232 2.93 52.27 -21.87
C ASN A 232 2.40 52.74 -23.23
N ARG A 233 1.64 53.85 -23.19
CA ARG A 233 1.07 54.61 -24.34
C ARG A 233 0.12 53.86 -25.27
N SER A 234 0.39 52.62 -25.63
CA SER A 234 -0.39 51.78 -26.55
C SER A 234 -0.67 50.38 -26.00
N HIS A 235 0.00 49.96 -24.93
CA HIS A 235 -0.15 48.63 -24.34
C HIS A 235 -0.27 48.69 -22.82
N HIS A 236 -1.05 47.76 -22.27
CA HIS A 236 -1.01 47.44 -20.85
C HIS A 236 -0.01 46.31 -20.60
N ILE A 237 0.90 46.50 -19.67
CA ILE A 237 1.86 45.49 -19.22
C ILE A 237 1.41 45.02 -17.85
N ILE A 238 0.96 43.76 -17.78
CA ILE A 238 0.57 43.09 -16.55
C ILE A 238 1.78 42.29 -16.04
N ARG A 239 2.15 42.47 -14.77
CA ARG A 239 3.25 41.74 -14.12
C ARG A 239 2.77 41.20 -12.78
N TRP A 240 3.31 40.08 -12.36
CA TRP A 240 3.07 39.49 -11.05
C TRP A 240 4.34 38.79 -10.57
N GLU A 241 4.40 38.57 -9.27
CA GLU A 241 5.39 37.75 -8.61
C GLU A 241 4.84 36.33 -8.39
N HIS A 242 5.76 35.36 -8.34
CA HIS A 242 5.42 33.99 -8.00
C HIS A 242 4.79 33.93 -6.60
N PRO A 243 3.79 33.04 -6.41
CA PRO A 243 3.29 32.76 -5.07
C PRO A 243 4.42 32.20 -4.21
N GLU A 244 4.26 32.34 -2.90
CA GLU A 244 5.11 31.58 -1.99
C GLU A 244 4.72 30.11 -2.07
N ILE A 245 5.70 29.26 -2.29
CA ILE A 245 5.51 27.82 -2.40
C ILE A 245 6.41 27.13 -1.41
N ARG A 246 5.92 26.04 -0.83
CA ARG A 246 6.61 25.23 0.17
C ARG A 246 7.79 24.51 -0.42
N PHE A 247 7.58 23.86 -1.55
CA PHE A 247 8.64 23.14 -2.23
C PHE A 247 9.27 24.09 -3.23
N ASP A 248 10.59 24.24 -3.18
CA ASP A 248 11.32 24.93 -4.23
C ASP A 248 10.99 24.26 -5.57
N LEU A 249 10.25 24.91 -6.46
CA LEU A 249 9.90 24.39 -7.78
C LEU A 249 10.41 25.38 -8.81
N SER A 250 10.85 24.87 -9.96
CA SER A 250 11.29 25.76 -11.03
C SER A 250 10.12 26.59 -11.55
N SER A 251 10.36 27.86 -11.85
CA SER A 251 9.34 28.83 -12.29
C SER A 251 8.55 28.37 -13.53
N HIS A 252 9.16 27.56 -14.41
CA HIS A 252 8.50 27.01 -15.60
C HIS A 252 7.48 25.90 -15.29
N MET A 253 7.40 25.43 -14.04
CA MET A 253 6.39 24.46 -13.58
C MET A 253 5.06 25.14 -13.20
N LEU A 254 5.04 26.47 -13.12
CA LEU A 254 3.86 27.25 -12.75
C LEU A 254 3.14 27.73 -14.01
N TYR A 255 1.84 27.42 -14.08
CA TYR A 255 0.93 27.90 -15.11
C TYR A 255 0.01 28.95 -14.51
N TYR A 256 -0.28 30.00 -15.29
CA TYR A 256 -1.11 31.12 -14.87
C TYR A 256 -2.28 31.29 -15.82
N GLU A 257 -3.42 31.65 -15.26
CA GLU A 257 -4.61 32.06 -15.98
C GLU A 257 -4.90 33.52 -15.64
N LEU A 258 -5.19 34.32 -16.67
CA LEU A 258 -5.55 35.72 -16.51
C LEU A 258 -6.97 35.91 -17.05
N ASP A 259 -7.88 36.33 -16.18
CA ASP A 259 -9.20 36.82 -16.58
C ASP A 259 -9.14 38.36 -16.72
N ILE A 260 -9.41 38.85 -17.92
CA ILE A 260 -9.41 40.28 -18.23
C ILE A 260 -10.82 40.65 -18.69
N GLN A 261 -11.57 41.30 -17.81
CA GLN A 261 -12.91 41.76 -18.09
C GLN A 261 -12.87 43.19 -18.62
N THR A 262 -13.41 43.39 -19.81
CA THR A 262 -13.73 44.73 -20.32
C THR A 262 -15.05 45.20 -19.71
N PRO A 263 -15.13 46.46 -19.25
CA PRO A 263 -16.35 47.00 -18.68
C PRO A 263 -17.52 47.03 -19.68
#